data_AF-A0A015JIG7-F1
#
_entry.id   AF-A0A015JIG7-F1
#
_cell.length_a   1.000
_cell.length_b   1.000
_cell.length_c   1.000
_cell.angle_alpha   90.00
_cell.angle_beta   90.00
_cell.angle_gamma   90.00
#
_symmetry.space_group_name_H-M   'P 1'
#
loop_
_entity.id
_entity.type
_entity.pdbx_description
1 polymer ?
#
loop_
_entity_poly.entity_id
_entity_poly.type
_entity_poly.pdbx_seq_one_letter_code
_entity_poly.pdbx_strand_id
1 'polypeptide(L)'
;MPKTLARLFQKAYRAETRATKAIQEEISCCIIIGRRMKRELRRLEGVSDQSARNQMYDDTMEHLPDGFTKDTLRKKTQRAVKIYKLFRKIGVDKIKRVISYSANAISKLTTQIRSILVT
;
A
#
# COMPACT_ATOMS: atom_id res chain seq x y z
N MET A 1 -7.62 42.95 2.88
CA MET A 1 -7.62 41.69 3.67
C MET A 1 -8.28 40.47 2.99
N PRO A 2 -9.38 40.52 2.22
CA PRO A 2 -10.06 39.30 1.73
C PRO A 2 -9.23 38.46 0.73
N LYS A 3 -8.35 39.09 -0.07
CA LYS A 3 -7.48 38.39 -1.02
C LYS A 3 -6.48 37.43 -0.35
N THR A 4 -6.00 37.76 0.86
CA THR A 4 -5.03 36.93 1.59
C THR A 4 -5.68 35.66 2.14
N LEU A 5 -6.88 35.78 2.69
CA LEU A 5 -7.64 34.65 3.22
C LEU A 5 -8.06 33.69 2.09
N ALA A 6 -8.58 34.21 0.98
CA ALA A 6 -8.93 33.41 -0.19
C ALA A 6 -7.73 32.61 -0.73
N ARG A 7 -6.54 33.23 -0.76
CA ARG A 7 -5.30 32.57 -1.17
C ARG A 7 -4.92 31.41 -0.24
N LEU A 8 -5.10 31.57 1.08
CA LEU A 8 -4.83 30.51 2.05
C LEU A 8 -5.80 29.33 1.88
N PHE A 9 -7.10 29.60 1.74
CA PHE A 9 -8.10 28.55 1.46
C PHE A 9 -7.79 27.78 0.18
N GLN A 10 -7.44 28.48 -0.90
CA GLN A 10 -7.08 27.83 -2.15
C GLN A 10 -5.81 26.96 -2.01
N LYS A 11 -4.81 27.43 -1.26
CA LYS A 11 -3.59 26.65 -0.97
C LYS A 11 -3.92 25.38 -0.17
N ALA A 12 -4.76 25.50 0.85
CA ALA A 12 -5.18 24.36 1.67
C ALA A 12 -5.95 23.32 0.84
N TYR A 13 -6.95 23.75 0.06
CA TYR A 13 -7.73 22.87 -0.82
C TYR A 13 -6.85 22.13 -1.84
N ARG A 14 -5.87 22.82 -2.45
CA ARG A 14 -4.93 22.20 -3.38
C ARG A 14 -4.04 21.17 -2.68
N ALA A 15 -3.59 21.46 -1.46
CA ALA A 15 -2.76 20.54 -0.67
C ALA A 15 -3.55 19.28 -0.30
N GLU A 16 -4.79 19.43 0.15
CA GLU A 16 -5.70 18.31 0.45
C GLU A 16 -5.94 17.44 -0.79
N THR A 17 -6.25 18.07 -1.93
CA THR A 17 -6.44 17.34 -3.20
C THR A 17 -5.20 16.55 -3.60
N ARG A 18 -3.99 17.12 -3.42
CA ARG A 18 -2.72 16.43 -3.69
C ARG A 18 -2.51 15.27 -2.71
N ALA A 19 -2.82 15.46 -1.43
CA ALA A 19 -2.70 14.41 -0.42
C ALA A 19 -3.63 13.23 -0.73
N THR A 20 -4.88 13.48 -1.10
CA THR A 20 -5.82 12.43 -1.52
C THR A 20 -5.31 11.65 -2.73
N LYS A 21 -4.80 12.35 -3.76
CA LYS A 21 -4.22 11.67 -4.94
C LYS A 21 -3.01 10.80 -4.56
N ALA A 22 -2.11 11.32 -3.74
CA ALA A 22 -0.94 10.57 -3.26
C ALA A 22 -1.34 9.32 -2.45
N ILE A 23 -2.37 9.42 -1.61
CA ILE A 23 -2.91 8.28 -0.86
C ILE A 23 -3.49 7.23 -1.82
N GLN A 24 -4.28 7.65 -2.80
CA GLN A 24 -4.88 6.74 -3.78
C GLN A 24 -3.81 6.05 -4.64
N GLU A 25 -2.76 6.78 -5.02
CA GLU A 25 -1.59 6.25 -5.73
C GLU A 25 -0.83 5.24 -4.87
N GLU A 26 -0.57 5.53 -3.60
CA GLU A 26 0.06 4.59 -2.65
C GLU A 26 -0.73 3.27 -2.59
N ILE A 27 -2.06 3.36 -2.47
CA ILE A 27 -2.93 2.18 -2.37
C ILE A 27 -2.94 1.40 -3.69
N SER A 28 -3.00 2.09 -4.84
CA SER A 28 -2.94 1.48 -6.17
C SER A 28 -1.64 0.69 -6.35
N CYS A 29 -0.51 1.30 -6.01
CA CYS A 29 0.81 0.64 -6.03
C CYS A 29 0.84 -0.58 -5.09
N CYS A 30 0.31 -0.46 -3.87
CA CYS A 30 0.20 -1.58 -2.93
C CYS A 30 -0.61 -2.75 -3.51
N ILE A 31 -1.71 -2.49 -4.23
CA ILE A 31 -2.50 -3.54 -4.88
C ILE A 31 -1.68 -4.25 -5.96
N ILE A 32 -0.97 -3.50 -6.80
CA ILE A 32 -0.13 -4.05 -7.87
C ILE A 32 0.99 -4.92 -7.29
N ILE A 33 1.71 -4.40 -6.29
CA ILE A 33 2.77 -5.12 -5.57
C ILE A 33 2.20 -6.40 -4.95
N GLY A 34 1.12 -6.29 -4.18
CA GLY A 34 0.49 -7.44 -3.52
C GLY A 34 0.01 -8.51 -4.51
N ARG A 35 -0.50 -8.09 -5.68
CA ARG A 35 -0.88 -9.00 -6.77
C ARG A 35 0.33 -9.69 -7.38
N ARG A 36 1.42 -8.98 -7.67
CA ARG A 36 2.66 -9.55 -8.23
C ARG A 36 3.29 -10.54 -7.26
N MET A 37 3.42 -10.16 -5.99
CA MET A 37 3.91 -11.04 -4.93
C MET A 37 3.12 -12.33 -4.86
N LYS A 38 1.78 -12.25 -4.82
CA LYS A 38 0.95 -13.45 -4.75
C LYS A 38 1.09 -14.34 -5.99
N ARG A 39 1.39 -13.77 -7.18
CA ARG A 39 1.67 -14.56 -8.38
C ARG A 39 3.01 -15.26 -8.29
N GLU A 40 4.07 -14.56 -7.89
CA GLU A 40 5.39 -15.17 -7.74
C GLU A 40 5.36 -16.29 -6.68
N LEU A 41 4.73 -16.06 -5.53
CA LEU A 41 4.60 -17.10 -4.50
C LEU A 41 3.88 -18.36 -4.98
N ARG A 42 2.88 -18.24 -5.86
CA ARG A 42 2.22 -19.43 -6.45
C ARG A 42 3.14 -20.19 -7.42
N ARG A 43 4.00 -19.49 -8.16
CA ARG A 43 4.97 -20.12 -9.07
C ARG A 43 6.05 -20.90 -8.32
N LEU A 44 6.20 -20.58 -7.04
CA LEU A 44 7.18 -21.16 -6.14
C LEU A 44 6.57 -22.26 -5.26
N GLU A 45 5.30 -22.64 -5.46
CA GLU A 45 4.68 -23.81 -4.81
C GLU A 45 5.45 -25.08 -5.23
N GLY A 46 6.43 -25.47 -4.39
CA GLY A 46 7.39 -26.56 -4.66
C GLY A 46 8.84 -26.21 -4.26
N VAL A 47 9.16 -24.92 -4.13
CA VAL A 47 10.43 -24.40 -3.58
C VAL A 47 10.19 -23.92 -2.14
N SER A 48 11.21 -23.95 -1.29
CA SER A 48 11.17 -23.30 0.02
C SER A 48 10.72 -21.83 -0.13
N ASP A 49 9.50 -21.54 0.35
CA ASP A 49 8.82 -20.24 0.30
C ASP A 49 9.70 -19.10 0.87
N GLN A 50 10.66 -19.42 1.75
CA GLN A 50 11.58 -18.47 2.36
C GLN A 50 12.76 -18.10 1.45
N SER A 51 13.35 -19.07 0.73
CA SER A 51 14.52 -18.83 -0.13
C SER A 51 14.13 -17.97 -1.33
N ALA A 52 13.03 -18.33 -1.99
CA ALA A 52 12.57 -17.61 -3.17
C ALA A 52 12.04 -16.20 -2.86
N ARG A 53 11.49 -15.97 -1.66
CA ARG A 53 11.17 -14.62 -1.17
C ARG A 53 12.42 -13.79 -0.93
N ASN A 54 13.46 -14.39 -0.36
CA ASN A 54 14.71 -13.68 -0.10
C ASN A 54 15.36 -13.24 -1.41
N GLN A 55 15.47 -14.12 -2.40
CA GLN A 55 16.00 -13.78 -3.72
C GLN A 55 15.21 -12.63 -4.36
N MET A 56 13.88 -12.71 -4.36
CA MET A 56 13.04 -11.66 -4.92
C MET A 56 13.21 -10.31 -4.20
N TYR A 57 13.48 -10.32 -2.90
CA TYR A 57 13.81 -9.09 -2.17
C TYR A 57 15.21 -8.57 -2.49
N ASP A 58 16.19 -9.46 -2.69
CA ASP A 58 17.56 -9.10 -3.06
C ASP A 58 17.59 -8.48 -4.47
N ASP A 59 16.93 -9.12 -5.45
CA ASP A 59 16.76 -8.59 -6.81
C ASP A 59 16.04 -7.23 -6.81
N THR A 60 15.02 -7.07 -5.95
CA THR A 60 14.30 -5.80 -5.84
C THR A 60 15.19 -4.72 -5.22
N MET A 61 16.04 -5.08 -4.25
CA MET A 61 16.93 -4.12 -3.59
C MET A 61 17.99 -3.54 -4.51
N GLU A 62 18.49 -4.29 -5.49
CA GLU A 62 19.44 -3.79 -6.49
C GLU A 62 18.91 -2.62 -7.33
N HIS A 63 17.58 -2.49 -7.43
CA HIS A 63 16.93 -1.46 -8.23
C HIS A 63 16.27 -0.37 -7.39
N LEU A 64 16.44 -0.39 -6.07
CA LEU A 64 15.92 0.63 -5.18
C LEU A 64 16.98 1.69 -4.87
N PRO A 65 16.58 2.95 -4.61
CA PRO A 65 17.49 3.98 -4.14
C PRO A 65 18.19 3.56 -2.84
N ASP A 66 19.38 4.12 -2.62
CA ASP A 66 20.09 3.99 -1.36
C ASP A 66 19.22 4.44 -0.17
N GLY A 67 19.34 3.72 0.95
CA GLY A 67 18.56 3.96 2.17
C GLY A 67 17.32 3.07 2.35
N PHE A 68 16.99 2.22 1.37
CA PHE A 68 16.02 1.14 1.59
C PHE A 68 16.68 -0.07 2.26
N THR A 69 16.03 -0.59 3.31
CA THR A 69 16.44 -1.83 3.97
C THR A 69 15.54 -2.99 3.58
N LYS A 70 16.09 -4.22 3.60
CA LYS A 70 15.33 -5.46 3.37
C LYS A 70 14.15 -5.59 4.33
N ASP A 71 14.31 -5.14 5.58
CA ASP A 71 13.22 -5.12 6.57
C ASP A 71 12.10 -4.15 6.18
N THR A 72 12.45 -2.95 5.70
CA THR A 72 11.48 -1.98 5.19
C THR A 72 10.72 -2.53 3.98
N LEU A 73 11.43 -3.18 3.05
CA LEU A 73 10.84 -3.83 1.88
C LEU A 73 9.89 -4.96 2.30
N ARG A 74 10.29 -5.81 3.24
CA ARG A 74 9.47 -6.90 3.78
C ARG A 74 8.18 -6.36 4.41
N LYS A 75 8.27 -5.35 5.28
CA LYS A 75 7.12 -4.70 5.93
C LYS A 75 6.15 -4.09 4.91
N LYS A 76 6.67 -3.35 3.92
CA LYS A 76 5.87 -2.77 2.83
C LYS A 76 5.18 -3.85 2.00
N THR A 77 5.88 -4.94 1.70
CA THR A 77 5.35 -6.05 0.91
C THR A 77 4.24 -6.82 1.64
N GLN A 78 4.42 -7.10 2.93
CA GLN A 78 3.38 -7.72 3.75
C GLN A 78 2.11 -6.86 3.82
N ARG A 79 2.28 -5.53 3.98
CA ARG A 79 1.17 -4.57 3.91
C ARG A 79 0.48 -4.60 2.55
N ALA A 80 1.25 -4.58 1.46
CA ALA A 80 0.73 -4.64 0.09
C ALA A 80 -0.11 -5.90 -0.14
N VAL A 81 0.32 -7.06 0.34
CA VAL A 81 -0.46 -8.31 0.27
C VAL A 81 -1.79 -8.21 1.01
N LYS A 82 -1.82 -7.57 2.19
CA LYS A 82 -3.08 -7.34 2.94
C LYS A 82 -4.03 -6.42 2.19
N ILE A 83 -3.52 -5.30 1.68
CA ILE A 83 -4.29 -4.33 0.88
C ILE A 83 -4.85 -4.97 -0.38
N TYR A 84 -4.02 -5.70 -1.13
CA TYR A 84 -4.47 -6.45 -2.30
C TYR A 84 -5.61 -7.42 -1.96
N LYS A 85 -5.47 -8.22 -0.89
CA LYS A 85 -6.52 -9.17 -0.47
C LYS A 85 -7.83 -8.46 -0.14
N LEU A 86 -7.78 -7.27 0.47
CA LEU A 86 -8.95 -6.46 0.78
C LEU A 86 -9.62 -5.94 -0.50
N PHE A 87 -8.88 -5.18 -1.32
CA PHE A 87 -9.44 -4.55 -2.54
C PHE A 87 -9.86 -5.55 -3.60
N ARG A 88 -9.26 -6.75 -3.62
CA ARG A 88 -9.76 -7.86 -4.44
C ARG A 88 -11.17 -8.33 -4.02
N LYS A 89 -11.53 -8.19 -2.74
CA LYS A 89 -12.87 -8.55 -2.24
C LYS A 89 -13.88 -7.42 -2.41
N ILE A 90 -13.49 -6.18 -2.15
CA ILE A 90 -14.42 -5.03 -2.15
C ILE A 90 -14.50 -4.30 -3.50
N GLY A 91 -13.60 -4.61 -4.44
CA GLY A 91 -13.47 -3.93 -5.73
C GLY A 91 -12.32 -2.93 -5.73
N VAL A 92 -11.48 -2.99 -6.77
CA VAL A 92 -10.33 -2.08 -6.95
C VAL A 92 -10.80 -0.65 -7.28
N ASP A 93 -11.98 -0.51 -7.90
CA ASP A 93 -12.63 0.78 -8.18
C ASP A 93 -12.88 1.61 -6.91
N LYS A 94 -12.99 0.95 -5.74
CA LYS A 94 -13.24 1.61 -4.45
C LYS A 94 -12.09 2.49 -3.98
N ILE A 95 -10.89 2.40 -4.57
CA ILE A 95 -9.77 3.30 -4.25
C ILE A 95 -10.18 4.77 -4.40
N LYS A 96 -11.01 5.09 -5.41
CA LYS A 96 -11.49 6.46 -5.66
C LYS A 96 -12.28 7.05 -4.47
N ARG A 97 -12.79 6.21 -3.57
CA ARG A 97 -13.54 6.63 -2.37
C ARG A 97 -12.63 6.87 -1.16
N VAL A 98 -11.34 6.57 -1.24
CA VAL A 98 -10.38 6.80 -0.15
C VAL A 98 -9.86 8.23 -0.23
N ILE A 99 -10.13 9.01 0.83
CA ILE A 99 -9.77 10.44 0.89
C ILE A 99 -8.55 10.69 1.79
N SER A 100 -8.55 10.14 3.00
CA SER A 100 -7.58 10.47 4.07
C SER A 100 -6.90 9.25 4.73
N TYR A 101 -7.31 8.03 4.39
CA TYR A 101 -6.77 6.82 5.00
C TYR A 101 -5.61 6.24 4.18
N SER A 102 -4.39 6.28 4.74
CA SER A 102 -3.22 5.65 4.13
C SER A 102 -3.36 4.13 4.01
N ALA A 103 -2.55 3.52 3.14
CA ALA A 103 -2.49 2.06 3.04
C ALA A 103 -2.13 1.39 4.38
N ASN A 104 -1.31 2.04 5.20
CA ASN A 104 -0.96 1.54 6.52
C ASN A 104 -2.16 1.53 7.49
N ALA A 105 -2.94 2.61 7.53
CA ALA A 105 -4.13 2.71 8.37
C ALA A 105 -5.17 1.65 7.99
N ILE A 106 -5.46 1.50 6.69
CA ILE A 106 -6.40 0.49 6.17
C ILE A 106 -5.93 -0.93 6.53
N SER A 107 -4.64 -1.22 6.38
CA SER A 107 -4.08 -2.54 6.72
C SER A 107 -4.20 -2.87 8.21
N LYS A 108 -4.04 -1.87 9.10
CA LYS A 108 -4.21 -2.06 10.55
C LYS A 108 -5.68 -2.32 10.89
N LEU A 109 -6.59 -1.48 10.38
CA LEU A 109 -8.03 -1.63 10.60
C LEU A 109 -8.54 -2.99 10.13
N THR A 110 -8.10 -3.45 8.95
CA THR A 110 -8.46 -4.78 8.43
C THR A 110 -8.01 -5.91 9.36
N THR A 111 -6.85 -5.75 10.00
CA THR A 111 -6.32 -6.75 10.95
C THR A 111 -7.15 -6.74 12.25
N GLN A 112 -7.49 -5.57 12.77
CA GLN A 112 -8.33 -5.42 13.98
C GLN A 112 -9.75 -5.95 13.79
N ILE A 113 -10.40 -5.64 12.66
CA ILE A 113 -11.73 -6.19 12.36
C ILE A 113 -11.68 -7.72 12.32
N ARG A 114 -10.65 -8.29 11.68
CA ARG A 114 -10.49 -9.74 11.63
C ARG A 114 -10.29 -10.36 13.01
N SER A 115 -9.55 -9.73 13.92
CA SER A 115 -9.35 -10.30 15.26
C SER A 115 -10.63 -10.36 16.08
N ILE A 116 -11.61 -9.49 15.81
CA ILE A 116 -12.92 -9.48 16.47
C ILE A 116 -13.85 -10.55 15.89
N LEU A 117 -13.76 -10.84 14.59
CA LEU A 117 -14.63 -11.80 13.90
C LEU A 117 -14.20 -13.28 14.07
N VAL A 118 -13.02 -13.53 14.64
CA VAL A 118 -12.42 -14.88 14.79
C VAL A 118 -12.38 -15.32 16.27
N THR A 119 -12.90 -14.48 17.17
CA THR A 119 -13.25 -14.78 18.56
C THR A 119 -14.73 -15.11 18.66
#